data_AF-A0A7K6HA31-F1
#
_entry.id   AF-A0A7K6HA31-F1
#
_cell.length_a   1.000
_cell.length_b   1.000
_cell.length_c   1.000
_cell.angle_alpha   90.00
_cell.angle_beta   90.00
_cell.angle_gamma   90.00
#
_symmetry.space_group_name_H-M   'P 1'
#
loop_
_entity.id
_entity.type
_entity.pdbx_description
1 polymer ?
#
loop_
_entity_poly.entity_id
_entity_poly.type
_entity_poly.pdbx_seq_one_letter_code
_entity_poly.pdbx_strand_id
1 'polypeptide(L)'
;QALRQLLFLVSGTTLNCLLLRKDMCSWSCGIQLRYNLSQLEQWLRAQGLQQSGACEVLEPLVQAAQLLQVKKVTEEDAGALCSLCTLLTPQQVVKILRAYTPAVGLEERVSPGFISSVERRLQDSYREGPGQLLVDTSHIFPVQLPFTASPLHLDELHIPESLNLAFLGRL
;
A
#
# COMPACT_ATOMS: atom_id res chain seq x y z
N GLN A 1 -10.61 10.87 -2.30
CA GLN A 1 -10.89 10.36 -0.94
C GLN A 1 -11.35 8.91 -0.96
N ALA A 2 -12.49 8.56 -1.57
CA ALA A 2 -12.95 7.15 -1.65
C ALA A 2 -11.91 6.20 -2.24
N LEU A 3 -11.26 6.59 -3.34
CA LEU A 3 -10.22 5.79 -3.98
C LEU A 3 -8.96 5.61 -3.10
N ARG A 4 -8.54 6.66 -2.38
CA ARG A 4 -7.42 6.56 -1.42
C ARG A 4 -7.75 5.55 -0.32
N GLN A 5 -8.98 5.54 0.19
CA GLN A 5 -9.44 4.54 1.16
C GLN A 5 -9.43 3.12 0.58
N LEU A 6 -9.92 2.95 -0.66
CA LEU A 6 -9.91 1.66 -1.34
C LEU A 6 -8.49 1.11 -1.52
N LEU A 7 -7.56 1.94 -2.00
CA LEU A 7 -6.17 1.51 -2.19
C LEU A 7 -5.44 1.28 -0.87
N PHE A 8 -5.80 1.99 0.20
CA PHE A 8 -5.31 1.66 1.54
C PHE A 8 -5.78 0.26 1.98
N LEU A 9 -7.06 -0.08 1.76
CA LEU A 9 -7.57 -1.42 2.05
C LEU A 9 -6.85 -2.50 1.23
N VAL A 10 -6.66 -2.26 -0.07
CA VAL A 10 -5.91 -3.18 -0.96
C VAL A 10 -4.47 -3.34 -0.48
N SER A 11 -3.79 -2.23 -0.18
CA SER A 11 -2.42 -2.19 0.33
C SER A 11 -2.27 -3.00 1.62
N GLY A 12 -3.07 -2.65 2.63
CA GLY A 12 -3.06 -3.29 3.94
C GLY A 12 -3.42 -4.77 3.88
N THR A 13 -4.44 -5.15 3.11
CA THR A 13 -4.84 -6.56 2.96
C THR A 13 -3.75 -7.38 2.27
N THR A 14 -3.15 -6.84 1.21
CA THR A 14 -2.08 -7.53 0.48
C THR A 14 -0.82 -7.68 1.34
N LEU A 15 -0.44 -6.62 2.07
CA LEU A 15 0.69 -6.68 3.00
C LEU A 15 0.43 -7.67 4.14
N ASN A 16 -0.77 -7.68 4.72
CA ASN A 16 -1.15 -8.66 5.74
C ASN A 16 -1.09 -10.10 5.21
N CYS A 17 -1.52 -10.34 3.96
CA CYS A 17 -1.37 -11.63 3.30
C CYS A 17 0.10 -12.06 3.21
N LEU A 18 1.01 -11.17 2.78
CA LEU A 18 2.45 -11.46 2.74
C LEU A 18 3.01 -11.79 4.14
N LEU A 19 2.58 -11.06 5.17
CA LEU A 19 3.06 -11.23 6.53
C LEU A 19 2.55 -12.52 7.20
N LEU A 20 1.39 -13.02 6.79
CA LEU A 20 0.76 -14.21 7.36
C LEU A 20 1.13 -15.50 6.60
N ARG A 21 1.45 -15.41 5.31
CA ARG A 21 1.64 -16.57 4.42
C ARG A 21 3.09 -16.73 3.95
N LYS A 22 3.72 -17.84 4.34
CA LYS A 22 5.12 -18.14 3.97
C LYS A 22 5.32 -18.41 2.48
N ASP A 23 4.29 -18.91 1.80
CA ASP A 23 4.31 -19.24 0.37
C ASP A 23 4.22 -18.01 -0.55
N MET A 24 3.97 -16.83 0.01
CA MET A 24 3.82 -15.59 -0.75
C MET A 24 5.09 -14.72 -0.76
N CYS A 25 6.12 -15.07 0.00
CA CYS A 25 7.36 -14.28 0.07
C CYS A 25 8.43 -14.87 -0.85
N SER A 26 8.45 -14.50 -2.12
CA SER A 26 9.47 -14.91 -3.10
C SER A 26 9.86 -13.77 -4.03
N TRP A 27 10.99 -13.91 -4.73
CA TRP A 27 11.41 -12.96 -5.77
C TRP A 27 10.33 -12.76 -6.85
N SER A 28 9.74 -13.86 -7.32
CA SER A 28 8.69 -13.84 -8.35
C SER A 28 7.42 -13.14 -7.89
N CYS A 29 7.01 -13.34 -6.63
CA CYS A 29 5.90 -12.60 -6.04
C CYS A 29 6.19 -11.10 -6.01
N GLY A 30 7.42 -10.71 -5.65
CA GLY A 30 7.86 -9.32 -5.71
C GLY A 30 7.72 -8.71 -7.11
N ILE A 31 8.12 -9.44 -8.16
CA ILE A 31 8.00 -8.98 -9.55
C ILE A 31 6.53 -8.78 -9.94
N GLN A 32 5.67 -9.76 -9.65
CA GLN A 32 4.25 -9.65 -9.94
C GLN A 32 3.61 -8.47 -9.19
N LEU A 33 3.98 -8.28 -7.93
CA LEU A 33 3.47 -7.20 -7.11
C LEU A 33 3.89 -5.82 -7.66
N ARG A 34 5.16 -5.65 -8.05
CA ARG A 34 5.63 -4.43 -8.73
C ARG A 34 4.90 -4.16 -10.02
N TYR A 35 4.67 -5.19 -10.84
CA TYR A 35 3.90 -5.04 -12.07
C TYR A 35 2.47 -4.55 -11.77
N ASN A 36 1.77 -5.22 -10.85
CA ASN A 36 0.40 -4.83 -10.46
C ASN A 36 0.35 -3.39 -9.92
N LEU A 37 1.31 -3.00 -9.07
CA LEU A 37 1.42 -1.63 -8.53
C LEU A 37 1.64 -0.61 -9.64
N SER A 38 2.51 -0.90 -10.62
CA SER A 38 2.75 0.00 -11.76
C SER A 38 1.51 0.19 -12.63
N GLN A 39 0.69 -0.86 -12.80
CA GLN A 39 -0.58 -0.76 -13.52
C GLN A 39 -1.57 0.14 -12.76
N LEU A 40 -1.64 0.02 -11.43
CA LEU A 40 -2.46 0.90 -10.60
C LEU A 40 -2.01 2.36 -10.69
N GLU A 41 -0.70 2.63 -10.59
CA GLU A 41 -0.15 3.98 -10.73
C GLU A 41 -0.42 4.58 -12.11
N GLN A 42 -0.27 3.78 -13.16
CA GLN A 42 -0.57 4.21 -14.53
C GLN A 42 -2.04 4.52 -14.71
N TRP A 43 -2.94 3.69 -14.15
CA TRP A 43 -4.37 3.94 -14.18
C TRP A 43 -4.73 5.22 -13.41
N LEU A 44 -4.17 5.43 -12.21
CA LEU A 44 -4.33 6.68 -11.45
C LEU A 44 -3.89 7.90 -12.26
N ARG A 45 -2.83 7.77 -13.05
CA ARG A 45 -2.32 8.86 -13.90
C ARG A 45 -3.27 9.16 -15.03
N ALA A 46 -3.76 8.13 -15.72
CA ALA A 46 -4.73 8.27 -16.79
C ALA A 46 -6.05 8.91 -16.32
N GLN A 47 -6.45 8.69 -15.07
CA GLN A 47 -7.64 9.30 -14.47
C GLN A 47 -7.41 10.70 -13.87
N GLY A 48 -6.18 11.24 -13.93
CA GLY A 48 -5.86 12.54 -13.32
C GLY A 48 -5.83 12.54 -11.79
N LEU A 49 -5.66 11.38 -11.15
CA LEU A 49 -5.78 11.18 -9.70
C LEU A 49 -4.42 11.11 -8.97
N GLN A 50 -3.34 11.59 -9.59
CA GLN A 50 -1.99 11.54 -9.00
C GLN A 50 -1.90 12.29 -7.66
N GLN A 51 -2.63 13.40 -7.52
CA GLN A 51 -2.63 14.23 -6.29
C GLN A 51 -3.69 13.77 -5.27
N SER A 52 -4.36 12.64 -5.49
CA SER A 52 -5.44 12.16 -4.60
C SER A 52 -4.95 11.52 -3.30
N GLY A 53 -3.63 11.39 -3.14
CA GLY A 53 -2.96 10.64 -2.08
C GLY A 53 -3.10 9.12 -2.16
N ALA A 54 -3.59 8.61 -3.29
CA ALA A 54 -3.83 7.19 -3.51
C ALA A 54 -2.52 6.41 -3.78
N CYS A 55 -1.49 7.03 -4.36
CA CYS A 55 -0.18 6.39 -4.53
C CYS A 55 0.56 6.26 -3.19
N GLU A 56 0.48 7.26 -2.31
CA GLU A 56 1.17 7.27 -1.02
C GLU A 56 0.75 6.09 -0.12
N VAL A 57 -0.53 5.71 -0.16
CA VAL A 57 -1.03 4.57 0.63
C VAL A 57 -0.56 3.19 0.10
N LEU A 58 -0.03 3.14 -1.13
CA LEU A 58 0.57 1.94 -1.71
C LEU A 58 2.06 1.81 -1.37
N GLU A 59 2.71 2.87 -0.91
CA GLU A 59 4.17 2.92 -0.70
C GLU A 59 4.70 1.81 0.25
N PRO A 60 4.04 1.45 1.37
CA PRO A 60 4.48 0.31 2.17
C PRO A 60 4.51 -1.00 1.39
N LEU A 61 3.55 -1.20 0.48
CA LEU A 61 3.48 -2.39 -0.37
C LEU A 61 4.54 -2.35 -1.49
N VAL A 62 4.86 -1.16 -2.02
CA VAL A 62 5.99 -0.94 -2.95
C VAL A 62 7.31 -1.36 -2.28
N GLN A 63 7.56 -0.88 -1.06
CA GLN A 63 8.76 -1.23 -0.30
C GLN A 63 8.82 -2.74 -0.01
N ALA A 64 7.70 -3.38 0.36
CA ALA A 64 7.64 -4.82 0.55
C ALA A 64 7.98 -5.59 -0.74
N ALA A 65 7.46 -5.14 -1.90
CA ALA A 65 7.77 -5.76 -3.19
C ALA A 65 9.26 -5.62 -3.57
N GLN A 66 9.86 -4.47 -3.27
CA GLN A 66 11.28 -4.22 -3.48
C GLN A 66 12.15 -5.05 -2.52
N LEU A 67 11.79 -5.15 -1.24
CA LEU A 67 12.45 -6.00 -0.24
C LEU A 67 12.55 -7.44 -0.74
N LEU A 68 11.48 -7.98 -1.35
CA LEU A 68 11.50 -9.32 -1.92
C LEU A 68 12.54 -9.48 -3.05
N GLN A 69 12.86 -8.41 -3.78
CA GLN A 69 13.74 -8.46 -4.97
C GLN A 69 15.19 -8.05 -4.73
N VAL A 70 15.48 -7.26 -3.69
CA VAL A 70 16.86 -6.86 -3.40
C VAL A 70 17.70 -8.03 -2.92
N LYS A 71 19.03 -7.91 -3.03
CA LYS A 71 19.99 -8.86 -2.46
C LYS A 71 19.91 -8.83 -0.93
N LYS A 72 20.24 -9.97 -0.31
CA LYS A 72 20.05 -10.22 1.14
C LYS A 72 21.24 -10.95 1.75
N VAL A 73 22.47 -10.63 1.29
CA VAL A 73 23.67 -11.44 1.56
C VAL A 73 24.68 -10.68 2.40
N THR A 74 25.02 -9.45 2.00
CA THR A 74 26.13 -8.68 2.60
C THR A 74 25.64 -7.65 3.62
N GLU A 75 26.55 -7.12 4.44
CA GLU A 75 26.24 -6.00 5.34
C GLU A 75 25.90 -4.70 4.59
N GLU A 76 26.43 -4.54 3.38
CA GLU A 76 26.04 -3.45 2.49
C GLU A 76 24.59 -3.60 2.01
N ASP A 77 24.20 -4.82 1.60
CA ASP A 77 22.80 -5.13 1.26
C ASP A 77 21.86 -4.86 2.45
N ALA A 78 22.29 -5.21 3.66
CA ALA A 78 21.53 -4.93 4.88
C ALA A 78 21.32 -3.42 5.08
N GLY A 79 22.37 -2.62 4.87
CA GLY A 79 22.30 -1.16 4.91
C GLY A 79 21.36 -0.59 3.85
N ALA A 80 21.49 -1.04 2.59
CA ALA A 80 20.63 -0.61 1.49
C ALA A 80 19.15 -0.97 1.74
N LEU A 81 18.88 -2.16 2.27
CA LEU A 81 17.54 -2.61 2.63
C LEU A 81 16.93 -1.73 3.74
N CYS A 82 17.70 -1.37 4.76
CA CYS A 82 17.25 -0.47 5.83
C CYS A 82 16.90 0.93 5.29
N SER A 83 17.71 1.47 4.38
CA SER A 83 17.43 2.76 3.73
C SER A 83 16.21 2.72 2.81
N LEU A 84 15.88 1.55 2.26
CA LEU A 84 14.71 1.34 1.41
C LEU A 84 13.41 1.23 2.22
N CYS A 85 13.44 0.50 3.34
CA CYS A 85 12.25 0.17 4.12
C CYS A 85 11.94 1.23 5.19
N THR A 86 11.52 2.42 4.77
CA THR A 86 11.24 3.55 5.67
C THR A 86 9.81 3.60 6.19
N LEU A 87 8.87 2.92 5.52
CA LEU A 87 7.45 2.89 5.89
C LEU A 87 6.98 1.52 6.40
N LEU A 88 7.87 0.53 6.41
CA LEU A 88 7.62 -0.77 7.04
C LEU A 88 8.17 -0.77 8.47
N THR A 89 7.43 -1.37 9.40
CA THR A 89 7.94 -1.54 10.76
C THR A 89 9.09 -2.56 10.77
N PRO A 90 10.03 -2.47 11.73
CA PRO A 90 11.12 -3.45 11.85
C PRO A 90 10.60 -4.89 11.91
N GLN A 91 9.46 -5.10 12.60
CA GLN A 91 8.83 -6.42 12.70
C GLN A 91 8.29 -6.93 11.36
N GLN A 92 7.72 -6.06 10.53
CA GLN A 92 7.25 -6.42 9.19
C GLN A 92 8.41 -6.84 8.30
N VAL A 93 9.49 -6.06 8.29
CA VAL A 93 10.71 -6.37 7.51
C VAL A 93 11.28 -7.72 7.92
N VAL A 94 11.48 -7.92 9.23
CA VAL A 94 12.01 -9.18 9.78
C VAL A 94 11.07 -10.35 9.47
N LYS A 95 9.75 -10.16 9.54
CA LYS A 95 8.77 -11.21 9.20
C LYS A 95 8.88 -11.63 7.73
N ILE A 96 8.97 -10.67 6.81
CA ILE A 96 9.12 -10.94 5.37
C ILE A 96 10.44 -11.65 5.10
N LEU A 97 11.55 -11.20 5.69
CA LEU A 97 12.86 -11.86 5.54
C LEU A 97 12.85 -13.30 6.05
N ARG A 98 12.20 -13.56 7.19
CA ARG A 98 12.07 -14.91 7.76
C ARG A 98 11.14 -15.82 6.94
N ALA A 99 10.14 -15.23 6.28
CA ALA A 99 9.19 -15.94 5.42
C ALA A 99 9.71 -16.14 3.99
N TYR A 100 10.80 -15.45 3.61
CA TYR A 100 11.35 -15.48 2.26
C TYR A 100 11.74 -16.90 1.83
N THR A 101 11.19 -17.32 0.69
CA THR A 101 11.44 -18.61 0.05
C THR A 101 12.29 -18.37 -1.20
N PRO A 102 13.60 -18.69 -1.16
CA PRO A 102 14.52 -18.46 -2.27
C PRO A 102 14.19 -19.36 -3.46
N ALA A 103 14.43 -18.87 -4.67
CA ALA A 103 14.34 -19.69 -5.89
C ALA A 103 15.46 -20.76 -5.94
N VAL A 104 15.06 -22.02 -6.15
CA VAL A 104 15.97 -23.16 -6.15
C VAL A 104 17.05 -23.00 -7.23
N GLY A 105 18.32 -23.04 -6.82
CA GLY A 105 19.48 -22.94 -7.72
C GLY A 105 19.80 -21.52 -8.20
N LEU A 106 19.03 -20.50 -7.80
CA LEU A 106 19.26 -19.09 -8.17
C LEU A 106 19.56 -18.21 -6.96
N GLU A 107 18.98 -18.54 -5.80
CA GLU A 107 19.10 -17.74 -4.59
C GLU A 107 19.49 -18.58 -3.38
N GLU A 108 20.27 -17.98 -2.49
CA GLU A 108 20.57 -18.54 -1.19
C GLU A 108 19.50 -18.15 -0.17
N ARG A 109 19.34 -18.99 0.86
CA ARG A 109 18.45 -18.67 1.97
C ARG A 109 19.02 -17.51 2.77
N VAL A 110 18.15 -16.57 3.15
CA VAL A 110 18.53 -15.44 4.01
C VAL A 110 19.10 -15.96 5.33
N SER A 111 20.33 -15.55 5.66
CA SER A 111 21.00 -16.04 6.86
C SER A 111 20.40 -15.43 8.13
N PRO A 112 20.37 -16.15 9.26
CA PRO A 112 19.93 -15.59 10.55
C PRO A 112 20.78 -14.38 10.98
N GLY A 113 22.07 -14.38 10.63
CA GLY A 113 22.98 -13.26 10.90
C GLY A 113 22.57 -11.99 10.15
N PHE A 114 22.24 -12.11 8.85
CA PHE A 114 21.72 -10.99 8.06
C PHE A 114 20.43 -10.42 8.65
N ILE A 115 19.48 -11.29 9.01
CA ILE A 115 18.20 -10.86 9.63
C ILE A 115 18.46 -10.11 10.94
N SER A 116 19.36 -10.61 11.78
CA SER A 116 19.72 -9.97 13.05
C SER A 116 20.42 -8.62 12.85
N SER A 117 21.23 -8.49 11.80
CA SER A 117 21.87 -7.21 11.43
C SER A 117 20.83 -6.16 11.00
N VAL A 118 19.91 -6.54 10.11
CA VAL A 118 18.81 -5.67 9.67
C VAL A 118 17.91 -5.27 10.84
N GLU A 119 17.52 -6.23 11.69
CA GLU A 119 16.67 -5.98 12.86
C GLU A 119 17.30 -4.93 13.79
N ARG A 120 18.58 -5.06 14.09
CA ARG A 120 19.32 -4.10 14.93
C ARG A 120 19.35 -2.70 14.31
N ARG A 121 19.74 -2.59 13.04
CA ARG A 121 19.84 -1.31 12.31
C ARG A 121 18.51 -0.57 12.23
N LEU A 122 17.42 -1.31 11.99
CA LEU A 122 16.08 -0.75 11.95
C LEU A 122 15.60 -0.32 13.33
N GLN A 123 15.89 -1.09 14.40
CA GLN A 123 15.55 -0.71 15.77
C GLN A 123 16.24 0.59 16.20
N ASP A 124 17.51 0.80 15.83
CA ASP A 124 18.25 2.03 16.15
C ASP A 124 17.68 3.27 15.45
N SER A 125 17.06 3.06 14.28
CA SER A 125 16.48 4.13 13.44
C SER A 125 15.00 4.38 13.74
N TYR A 126 14.29 3.40 14.29
CA TYR A 126 12.85 3.44 14.52
C TYR A 126 12.54 4.10 15.86
N ARG A 127 12.17 5.39 15.83
CA ARG A 127 12.01 6.19 17.06
C ARG A 127 10.62 6.12 17.69
N GLU A 128 9.54 5.88 16.95
CA GLU A 128 8.19 5.87 17.54
C GLU A 128 7.19 5.01 16.73
N GLY A 129 6.34 4.26 17.45
CA GLY A 129 5.17 3.57 16.91
C GLY A 129 4.86 2.25 17.65
N PRO A 130 3.59 1.86 17.83
CA PRO A 130 3.27 0.53 18.35
C PRO A 130 3.90 -0.51 17.40
N GLY A 131 4.58 -1.50 17.96
CA GLY A 131 5.18 -2.62 17.23
C GLY A 131 4.11 -3.53 16.61
N GLN A 132 3.30 -2.96 15.72
CA GLN A 132 2.16 -3.61 15.10
C GLN A 132 2.65 -4.30 13.83
N LEU A 133 2.49 -5.62 13.81
CA LEU A 133 2.86 -6.43 12.67
C LEU A 133 1.90 -6.20 11.50
N LEU A 134 0.60 -6.23 11.77
CA LEU A 134 -0.44 -6.16 10.74
C LEU A 134 -0.97 -4.74 10.57
N VAL A 135 -1.28 -4.36 9.34
CA VAL A 135 -1.99 -3.11 9.03
C VAL A 135 -3.43 -3.23 9.51
N ASP A 136 -3.91 -2.22 10.23
CA ASP A 136 -5.32 -2.10 10.59
C ASP A 136 -6.15 -1.70 9.35
N THR A 137 -6.72 -2.69 8.68
CA THR A 137 -7.55 -2.51 7.50
C THR A 137 -8.94 -1.94 7.82
N SER A 138 -9.30 -1.83 9.10
CA SER A 138 -10.54 -1.17 9.53
C SER A 138 -10.41 0.34 9.66
N HIS A 139 -9.18 0.87 9.56
CA HIS A 139 -8.94 2.32 9.58
C HIS A 139 -9.66 3.03 8.42
N ILE A 140 -10.35 4.12 8.75
CA ILE A 140 -11.05 4.98 7.80
C ILE A 140 -10.45 6.39 7.88
N PHE A 141 -9.97 6.91 6.75
CA PHE A 141 -9.49 8.29 6.68
C PHE A 141 -10.63 9.29 6.92
N PRO A 142 -10.41 10.37 7.69
CA PRO A 142 -11.40 11.44 7.84
C PRO A 142 -11.82 12.01 6.49
N VAL A 143 -13.14 12.10 6.25
CA VAL A 143 -13.70 12.63 5.01
C VAL A 143 -13.85 14.15 5.11
N GLN A 144 -13.37 14.85 4.08
CA GLN A 144 -13.57 16.28 3.88
C GLN A 144 -14.59 16.50 2.77
N LEU A 145 -15.55 17.39 2.97
CA LEU A 145 -16.55 17.74 1.97
C LEU A 145 -16.38 19.22 1.59
N PRO A 146 -15.41 19.56 0.72
CA PRO A 146 -15.19 20.94 0.32
C PRO A 146 -16.42 21.46 -0.43
N PHE A 147 -16.78 22.72 -0.16
CA PHE A 147 -17.83 23.38 -0.91
C PHE A 147 -17.48 23.42 -2.39
N THR A 148 -18.39 22.93 -3.24
CA THR A 148 -18.29 23.01 -4.69
C THR A 148 -19.58 23.64 -5.19
N ALA A 149 -19.50 24.86 -5.73
CA ALA A 149 -20.67 25.52 -6.28
C ALA A 149 -21.18 24.74 -7.51
N SER A 150 -22.50 24.54 -7.58
CA SER A 150 -23.12 23.99 -8.78
C SER A 150 -23.24 25.08 -9.84
N PRO A 151 -22.87 24.82 -11.11
CA PRO A 151 -23.15 25.74 -12.21
C PRO A 151 -24.63 25.74 -12.63
N LEU A 152 -25.45 24.85 -12.04
CA LEU A 152 -26.82 24.64 -12.46
C LEU A 152 -27.75 25.72 -11.92
N HIS A 153 -28.52 26.31 -12.84
CA HIS A 153 -29.55 27.28 -12.55
C HIS A 153 -30.84 26.58 -12.11
N LEU A 154 -31.42 26.99 -10.98
CA LEU A 154 -32.62 26.34 -10.41
C LEU A 154 -33.86 26.51 -11.32
N ASP A 155 -33.90 27.59 -12.09
CA ASP A 155 -34.91 27.90 -13.10
C ASP A 155 -34.74 27.10 -14.42
N GLU A 156 -33.75 26.22 -14.53
CA GLU A 156 -33.63 25.25 -15.63
C GLU A 156 -34.02 23.83 -15.24
N LEU A 157 -34.22 23.57 -13.94
CA LEU A 157 -34.56 22.25 -13.42
C LEU A 157 -35.99 21.83 -13.77
N HIS A 158 -36.12 20.61 -14.30
CA HIS A 158 -37.40 19.97 -14.58
C HIS A 158 -37.46 18.64 -13.83
N ILE A 159 -38.64 18.30 -13.29
CA ILE A 159 -38.86 17.05 -12.57
C ILE A 159 -39.33 15.99 -13.59
N PRO A 160 -38.59 14.88 -13.78
CA PRO A 160 -39.02 13.80 -14.67
C PRO A 160 -40.31 13.14 -14.18
N GLU A 161 -41.23 12.84 -15.12
CA GLU A 161 -42.51 12.17 -14.81
C GLU A 161 -42.33 10.80 -14.15
N SER A 162 -41.22 10.11 -14.45
CA SER A 162 -40.87 8.82 -13.85
C SER A 162 -40.68 8.86 -12.33
N LEU A 163 -40.46 10.05 -11.75
CA LEU A 163 -40.38 10.22 -10.30
C LEU A 163 -41.76 10.25 -9.62
N ASN A 164 -42.85 10.33 -10.40
CA ASN A 164 -44.23 10.37 -9.92
C ASN A 164 -44.49 11.46 -8.86
N LEU A 165 -43.91 12.64 -9.08
CA LEU A 165 -44.01 13.82 -8.20
C LEU A 165 -44.97 14.88 -8.77
N ALA A 166 -46.06 14.46 -9.42
CA ALA A 166 -47.02 15.36 -10.08
C ALA A 166 -47.75 16.31 -9.11
N PHE A 167 -47.69 16.05 -7.80
CA PHE A 167 -48.23 16.93 -6.76
C PHE A 167 -47.37 18.19 -6.52
N LEU A 168 -46.13 18.23 -7.00
CA LEU A 168 -45.25 19.39 -6.87
C LEU A 168 -45.55 20.40 -7.98
N GLY A 169 -45.85 21.64 -7.60
CA GLY A 169 -45.94 22.79 -8.50
C GLY A 169 -44.62 23.56 -8.53
N ARG A 170 -44.17 23.95 -9.73
CA ARG A 170 -43.02 24.83 -9.89
C ARG A 170 -43.43 26.28 -9.60
N LEU A 171 -42.65 26.96 -8.76
CA LEU A 171 -42.82 28.38 -8.43
C LEU A 171 -41.99 29.27 -9.35
#